data_AF-A0A6B3I520-F1
#
_entry.id   AF-A0A6B3I520-F1
#
_cell.length_a   1.000
_cell.length_b   1.000
_cell.length_c   1.000
_cell.angle_alpha   90.00
_cell.angle_beta   90.00
_cell.angle_gamma   90.00
#
_symmetry.space_group_name_H-M   'P 1'
#
loop_
_entity.id
_entity.type
_entity.pdbx_description
1 polymer ?
#
loop_
_entity_poly.entity_id
_entity_poly.type
_entity_poly.pdbx_seq_one_letter_code
_entity_poly.pdbx_strand_id
1 'polypeptide(L)'
;TVFTFLGQGLTATAPGGEQVRVPSRPVAPDKDEVSAAGVYAQSPDYPSGLWVPAYSGNFVVGRKATVDKVIIHTTQGSYAGSI
;
A
#
# COMPACT_ATOMS: atom_id res chain seq x y z
N THR A 1 -13.12 3.80 0.83
CA THR A 1 -11.72 4.19 1.10
C THR A 1 -11.35 3.75 2.51
N VAL A 2 -10.08 3.86 2.93
CA VAL A 2 -9.65 3.51 4.30
C VAL A 2 -10.47 4.26 5.35
N PHE A 3 -10.70 5.56 5.18
CA PHE A 3 -11.46 6.37 6.14
C PHE A 3 -12.93 5.93 6.27
N THR A 4 -13.57 5.50 5.18
CA THR A 4 -14.92 4.93 5.22
C THR A 4 -14.96 3.66 6.07
N PHE A 5 -14.01 2.75 5.84
CA PHE A 5 -13.91 1.49 6.58
C PHE A 5 -13.70 1.72 8.08
N LEU A 6 -12.80 2.63 8.44
CA LEU A 6 -12.55 2.96 9.85
C LEU A 6 -13.76 3.64 10.52
N GLY A 7 -14.48 4.48 9.78
CA GLY A 7 -15.71 5.12 10.27
C GLY A 7 -16.87 4.14 10.51
N GLN A 8 -16.94 3.07 9.72
CA GLN A 8 -18.04 2.10 9.78
C GLN A 8 -17.72 0.86 10.60
N GLY A 9 -16.43 0.51 10.71
CA GLY A 9 -16.01 -0.79 11.21
C GLY A 9 -16.24 -1.92 10.21
N LEU A 10 -16.02 -3.16 10.66
CA LEU A 10 -16.21 -4.39 9.90
C LEU A 10 -16.68 -5.51 10.83
N THR A 11 -17.66 -6.27 10.39
CA THR A 11 -17.92 -7.63 10.88
C THR A 11 -17.97 -8.51 9.64
N ALA A 12 -17.06 -9.49 9.55
CA ALA A 12 -17.00 -10.38 8.39
C ALA A 12 -16.58 -11.79 8.82
N THR A 13 -17.07 -12.78 8.07
CA THR A 13 -16.64 -14.17 8.22
C THR A 13 -15.60 -14.47 7.15
N ALA A 14 -14.41 -14.88 7.57
CA ALA A 14 -13.37 -15.35 6.66
C ALA A 14 -13.79 -16.68 6.00
N PRO A 15 -13.21 -17.07 4.84
CA PRO A 15 -13.54 -18.33 4.17
C PRO A 15 -13.39 -19.59 5.06
N GLY A 16 -12.53 -19.53 6.08
CA GLY A 16 -12.35 -20.59 7.08
C GLY A 16 -13.36 -20.58 8.23
N GLY A 17 -14.39 -19.73 8.20
CA GLY A 17 -15.43 -19.63 9.23
C GLY A 17 -15.09 -18.71 10.41
N GLU A 18 -13.88 -18.15 10.47
CA GLU A 18 -13.49 -17.21 11.52
C GLU A 18 -14.26 -15.89 11.41
N GLN A 19 -14.77 -15.40 12.54
CA GLN A 19 -15.41 -14.09 12.64
C GLN A 19 -14.37 -13.01 12.97
N VAL A 20 -14.21 -12.05 12.05
CA VAL A 20 -13.34 -10.89 12.22
C VAL A 20 -14.19 -9.67 12.52
N ARG A 21 -13.88 -8.99 13.63
CA ARG A 21 -14.56 -7.75 14.04
C ARG A 21 -13.58 -6.60 14.22
N VAL A 22 -13.88 -5.48 13.55
CA VAL A 22 -13.22 -4.19 13.71
C VAL A 22 -14.30 -3.18 14.12
N PRO A 23 -14.27 -2.63 15.35
CA PRO A 23 -15.26 -1.62 15.75
C PRO A 23 -15.09 -0.33 14.94
N SER A 24 -16.18 0.40 14.74
CA SER A 24 -16.13 1.75 14.18
C SER A 24 -15.38 2.70 15.12
N ARG A 25 -14.75 3.71 14.53
CA ARG A 25 -14.15 4.83 15.24
C ARG A 25 -14.50 6.16 14.58
N PRO A 26 -14.64 7.27 15.34
CA PRO A 26 -14.77 8.60 14.75
C PRO A 26 -13.56 8.91 13.86
N VAL A 27 -13.82 9.33 12.63
CA VAL A 27 -12.79 9.63 11.63
C VAL A 27 -13.13 10.94 10.94
N ALA A 28 -12.35 11.97 11.22
CA ALA A 28 -12.41 13.29 10.60
C ALA A 28 -11.02 13.64 10.05
N PRO A 29 -10.60 13.02 8.94
CA PRO A 29 -9.33 13.35 8.33
C PRO A 29 -9.47 14.70 7.65
N ASP A 30 -8.47 15.55 7.80
CA ASP A 30 -8.37 16.75 6.98
C ASP A 30 -8.14 16.33 5.52
N LYS A 31 -9.08 16.68 4.65
CA LYS A 31 -9.06 16.34 3.23
C LYS A 31 -8.79 17.56 2.34
N ASP A 32 -8.82 18.75 2.92
CA ASP A 32 -8.81 19.99 2.15
C ASP A 32 -7.38 20.42 1.79
N GLU A 33 -6.37 19.87 2.49
CA GLU A 33 -4.95 20.21 2.27
C GLU A 33 -4.15 19.19 1.43
N VAL A 34 -4.70 18.01 1.12
CA VAL A 34 -3.92 16.94 0.47
C VAL A 34 -4.21 16.88 -1.02
N SER A 35 -3.55 17.74 -1.81
CA SER A 35 -3.61 17.64 -3.26
C SER A 35 -3.03 16.30 -3.73
N ALA A 36 -3.75 15.55 -4.56
CA ALA A 36 -3.38 14.18 -4.97
C ALA A 36 -2.02 14.06 -5.70
N ALA A 37 -1.34 15.17 -5.99
CA ALA A 37 -0.09 15.23 -6.75
C ALA A 37 0.85 16.39 -6.29
N GLY A 38 0.84 16.75 -5.00
CA GLY A 38 1.79 17.74 -4.48
C GLY A 38 3.21 17.17 -4.33
N VAL A 39 4.24 17.99 -4.59
CA VAL A 39 5.61 17.70 -4.15
C VAL A 39 5.63 17.80 -2.63
N TYR A 40 5.65 16.66 -1.95
CA TYR A 40 5.69 16.61 -0.49
C TYR A 40 7.12 16.82 0.01
N ALA A 41 7.25 17.44 1.19
CA ALA A 41 8.50 17.46 1.92
C ALA A 41 8.98 16.02 2.14
N GLN A 42 10.14 15.69 1.56
CA GLN A 42 10.76 14.39 1.75
C GLN A 42 11.13 14.27 3.23
N SER A 43 10.72 13.16 3.87
CA SER A 43 11.19 12.90 5.23
C SER A 43 12.71 12.76 5.20
N PRO A 44 13.46 13.47 6.07
CA PRO A 44 14.90 13.26 6.18
C PRO A 44 15.23 11.82 6.62
N ASP A 45 14.31 11.17 7.35
CA ASP A 45 14.46 9.80 7.83
C ASP A 45 14.10 8.75 6.77
N TYR A 46 13.31 9.15 5.76
CA TYR A 46 12.86 8.29 4.66
C TYR A 46 12.97 9.05 3.33
N PRO A 47 14.19 9.32 2.84
CA PRO A 47 14.36 9.88 1.51
C PRO A 47 13.77 8.93 0.46
N SER A 48 13.45 9.47 -0.73
CA SER A 48 13.07 8.64 -1.87
C SER A 48 14.06 7.49 -2.04
N GLY A 49 13.52 6.28 -2.25
CA GLY A 49 14.34 5.09 -2.45
C GLY A 49 15.31 5.29 -3.62
N LEU A 50 16.54 4.79 -3.46
CA LEU A 50 17.51 4.79 -4.56
C LEU A 50 16.98 3.89 -5.69
N TRP A 51 16.73 4.48 -6.85
CA TRP A 51 16.24 3.72 -8.00
C TRP A 51 17.38 3.02 -8.73
N VAL A 52 17.59 1.74 -8.41
CA VAL A 52 18.47 0.85 -9.18
C VAL A 52 17.58 -0.15 -9.93
N PRO A 53 17.51 -0.10 -11.27
CA PRO A 53 16.65 -1.01 -12.01
C PRO A 53 17.13 -2.46 -11.82
N ALA A 54 16.18 -3.35 -11.55
CA ALA A 54 16.45 -4.77 -11.50
C ALA A 54 16.95 -5.30 -12.86
N TYR A 55 17.73 -6.38 -12.85
CA TYR A 55 18.24 -7.01 -14.06
C TYR A 55 17.10 -7.36 -15.02
N SER A 56 17.15 -6.85 -16.25
CA SER A 56 16.05 -6.95 -17.21
C SER A 56 15.71 -8.38 -17.61
N GLY A 57 16.68 -9.30 -17.54
CA GLY A 57 16.46 -10.72 -17.82
C GLY A 57 15.50 -11.42 -16.84
N ASN A 58 15.14 -10.77 -15.73
CA ASN A 58 14.12 -11.26 -14.80
C ASN A 58 12.68 -11.04 -15.29
N PHE A 59 12.48 -10.24 -16.35
CA PHE A 59 11.16 -9.85 -16.83
C PHE A 59 10.91 -10.29 -18.26
N VAL A 60 9.64 -10.58 -18.56
CA VAL A 60 9.15 -10.79 -19.92
C VAL A 60 8.32 -9.58 -20.34
N VAL A 61 8.58 -9.05 -21.52
CA VAL A 61 7.83 -7.92 -22.08
C VAL A 61 6.44 -8.37 -22.52
N GLY A 62 5.44 -7.49 -22.38
CA GLY A 62 4.11 -7.69 -22.99
C GLY A 62 3.01 -8.12 -22.03
N ARG A 63 3.02 -7.63 -20.78
CA ARG A 63 1.86 -7.74 -19.89
C ARG A 63 0.63 -7.15 -20.59
N LYS A 64 -0.39 -7.99 -20.85
CA LYS A 64 -1.65 -7.59 -21.50
C LYS A 64 -2.80 -7.34 -20.52
N ALA A 65 -2.69 -7.83 -19.29
CA ALA A 65 -3.72 -7.67 -18.28
C ALA A 65 -3.67 -6.26 -17.66
N THR A 66 -4.85 -5.69 -17.42
CA THR A 66 -5.03 -4.43 -16.67
C THR A 66 -4.31 -4.50 -15.31
N VAL A 67 -3.78 -3.37 -14.86
CA VAL A 67 -3.21 -3.24 -13.50
C VAL A 67 -4.30 -2.68 -12.58
N ASP A 68 -5.07 -3.58 -11.97
CA ASP A 68 -6.21 -3.28 -11.10
C ASP A 68 -6.05 -3.87 -9.68
N LYS A 69 -4.89 -4.46 -9.40
CA LYS A 69 -4.55 -5.07 -8.11
C LYS A 69 -3.27 -4.47 -7.56
N VAL A 70 -3.24 -4.35 -6.24
CA VAL A 70 -2.03 -4.04 -5.47
C VAL A 70 -1.62 -5.31 -4.73
N ILE A 71 -0.38 -5.75 -4.95
CA ILE A 71 0.22 -6.88 -4.23
C ILE A 71 1.33 -6.31 -3.35
N ILE A 72 1.26 -6.59 -2.06
CA ILE A 72 2.24 -6.14 -1.07
C ILE A 72 3.11 -7.34 -0.71
N HIS A 73 4.41 -7.19 -0.94
CA HIS A 73 5.40 -8.19 -0.55
C HIS A 73 6.29 -7.64 0.57
N THR A 74 6.91 -8.56 1.30
CA THR A 74 8.07 -8.26 2.14
C THR A 74 9.25 -9.04 1.58
N THR A 75 10.43 -8.41 1.55
CA THR A 75 11.69 -9.08 1.28
C THR A 75 12.34 -9.37 2.61
N GLN A 76 12.67 -10.63 2.87
CA GLN A 76 13.46 -11.01 4.03
C GLN A 76 14.95 -10.98 3.65
N GLY A 77 15.79 -10.41 4.52
CA GLY A 77 17.23 -10.29 4.29
C GLY A 77 17.79 -8.93 4.68
N SER A 78 19.03 -8.65 4.31
CA SER A 78 19.61 -7.32 4.47
C SER A 78 19.01 -6.34 3.47
N TYR A 79 18.73 -5.12 3.93
CA TYR A 79 18.23 -4.02 3.10
C TYR A 79 19.08 -3.79 1.85
N ALA A 80 20.40 -4.01 1.93
CA ALA A 80 21.38 -3.75 0.87
C ALA A 80 21.22 -4.57 -0.43
N GLY A 81 20.24 -5.47 -0.51
CA GLY A 81 19.96 -6.25 -1.73
C GLY A 81 18.48 -6.55 -1.97
N SER A 82 17.57 -5.88 -1.27
CA SER A 82 16.13 -6.01 -1.52
C SER A 82 15.73 -5.21 -2.76
N ILE A 83 15.03 -5.87 -3.70
CA ILE A 83 14.41 -5.29 -4.91
C ILE A 83 12.91 -5.18 -4.69
#